data_AF-A0A679HTP2-F1
#
_entry.id   AF-A0A679HTP2-F1
#
_cell.length_a   1.000
_cell.length_b   1.000
_cell.length_c   1.000
_cell.angle_alpha   90.00
_cell.angle_beta   90.00
_cell.angle_gamma   90.00
#
_symmetry.space_group_name_H-M   'P 1'
#
loop_
_entity.id
_entity.type
_entity.pdbx_description
1 polymer ?
#
loop_
_entity_poly.entity_id
_entity_poly.type
_entity_poly.pdbx_seq_one_letter_code
_entity_poly.pdbx_strand_id
1 'polypeptide(L)'
;MKRIVAVVALIGCLGVTACSPTTVFAPDVLAGVDPNFDFSRWRALPNQTVDKKVQLGGRILQADRRDGTVTLVLMQLPIVEHPAFGPKDTGKRSGEFAVTFNGTIERPFLQPGNRVLLVGTTQRAQIVSVDDTPRSFPTVAAKCLHIWNTGGREISDFPSYGAGYETLEEDTFCAAHQ
;
A
#
# COMPACT_ATOMS: atom_id res chain seq x y z
N MET A 1 1.34 72.63 -11.48
CA MET A 1 1.92 72.38 -10.14
C MET A 1 1.46 70.99 -9.68
N LYS A 2 2.43 70.19 -9.20
CA LYS A 2 2.35 68.78 -8.78
C LYS A 2 1.11 68.41 -7.97
N ARG A 3 0.55 67.23 -8.22
CA ARG A 3 0.41 66.13 -7.23
C ARG A 3 0.01 64.83 -7.92
N ILE A 4 1.04 64.01 -8.14
CA ILE A 4 0.96 62.58 -8.47
C ILE A 4 0.45 61.88 -7.20
N VAL A 5 -0.67 61.17 -7.29
CA VAL A 5 -1.16 60.28 -6.22
C VAL A 5 -1.07 58.85 -6.73
N ALA A 6 -0.47 58.02 -5.89
CA ALA A 6 0.04 56.71 -6.19
C ALA A 6 -1.04 55.62 -6.29
N VAL A 7 -0.83 54.74 -7.27
CA VAL A 7 -0.95 53.27 -7.28
C VAL A 7 -1.80 52.63 -6.16
N VAL A 8 -2.87 51.94 -6.57
CA VAL A 8 -3.25 50.64 -5.97
C VAL A 8 -3.67 49.70 -7.10
N ALA A 9 -2.71 48.87 -7.55
CA ALA A 9 -2.98 47.73 -8.39
C ALA A 9 -3.51 46.59 -7.51
N LEU A 10 -4.83 46.39 -7.50
CA LEU A 10 -5.45 45.26 -6.80
C LEU A 10 -5.44 44.04 -7.72
N ILE A 11 -4.29 43.38 -7.78
CA ILE A 11 -4.11 42.07 -8.41
C ILE A 11 -4.74 41.05 -7.46
N GLY A 12 -6.00 40.70 -7.73
CA GLY A 12 -6.70 39.63 -7.03
C GLY A 12 -6.09 38.28 -7.41
N CYS A 13 -5.15 37.79 -6.60
CA CYS A 13 -4.66 36.42 -6.71
C CYS A 13 -5.82 35.44 -6.50
N LEU A 14 -6.19 34.75 -7.59
CA LEU A 14 -6.93 33.51 -7.56
C LEU A 14 -6.14 32.47 -6.75
N GLY A 15 -6.46 32.31 -5.47
CA GLY A 15 -6.01 31.17 -4.68
C GLY A 15 -6.87 29.96 -4.99
N VAL A 16 -6.51 29.20 -6.02
CA VAL A 16 -7.13 27.90 -6.30
C VAL A 16 -6.65 26.94 -5.21
N THR A 17 -7.51 26.64 -4.23
CA THR A 17 -7.26 25.57 -3.26
C THR A 17 -7.41 24.24 -3.98
N ALA A 18 -6.32 23.74 -4.56
CA ALA A 18 -6.26 22.37 -5.05
C ALA A 18 -6.22 21.43 -3.84
N CYS A 19 -7.40 20.98 -3.38
CA CYS A 19 -7.50 19.80 -2.54
C CYS A 19 -7.19 18.58 -3.42
N SER A 20 -5.91 18.30 -3.63
CA SER A 20 -5.50 17.06 -4.27
C SER A 20 -5.89 15.90 -3.34
N PRO A 21 -6.62 14.88 -3.82
CA PRO A 21 -6.86 13.69 -3.02
C PRO A 21 -5.50 13.08 -2.65
N THR A 22 -5.26 12.91 -1.36
CA THR A 22 -4.03 12.28 -0.83
C THR A 22 -4.09 10.79 -1.13
N THR A 23 -3.56 10.39 -2.28
CA THR A 23 -3.37 8.99 -2.64
C THR A 23 -2.04 8.48 -2.09
N VAL A 24 -2.03 7.26 -1.54
CA VAL A 24 -0.82 6.63 -0.97
C VAL A 24 0.29 6.46 -2.01
N PHE A 25 -0.09 6.13 -3.24
CA PHE A 25 0.84 5.99 -4.36
C PHE A 25 0.66 7.12 -5.37
N ALA A 26 1.76 7.46 -6.06
CA ALA A 26 1.75 8.41 -7.15
C ALA A 26 0.91 7.89 -8.35
N PRO A 27 0.31 8.79 -9.16
CA PRO A 27 -0.57 8.38 -10.26
C PRO A 27 0.07 7.45 -11.30
N ASP A 28 1.38 7.58 -11.55
CA ASP A 28 2.15 6.73 -12.47
C ASP A 28 2.31 5.29 -11.95
N VAL A 29 2.40 5.12 -10.62
CA VAL A 29 2.39 3.81 -9.98
C VAL A 29 1.02 3.16 -10.15
N LEU A 30 -0.07 3.92 -10.03
CA LEU A 30 -1.45 3.43 -10.17
C LEU A 30 -1.89 3.21 -11.62
N ALA A 31 -1.23 3.85 -12.59
CA ALA A 31 -1.61 3.75 -14.00
C ALA A 31 -1.70 2.30 -14.49
N GLY A 32 -2.86 1.90 -15.01
CA GLY A 32 -3.09 0.54 -15.52
C GLY A 32 -3.38 -0.54 -14.48
N VAL A 33 -3.55 -0.18 -13.20
CA VAL A 33 -4.16 -1.08 -12.21
C VAL A 33 -5.56 -1.46 -12.66
N ASP A 34 -5.92 -2.74 -12.56
CA ASP A 34 -7.29 -3.22 -12.80
C ASP A 34 -8.20 -2.85 -11.62
N PRO A 35 -9.18 -1.93 -11.79
CA PRO A 35 -10.06 -1.52 -10.70
C PRO A 35 -11.10 -2.58 -10.34
N ASN A 36 -11.32 -3.58 -11.19
CA ASN A 36 -12.32 -4.63 -11.01
C ASN A 36 -11.68 -5.99 -10.70
N PHE A 37 -10.45 -6.00 -10.19
CA PHE A 37 -9.73 -7.22 -9.91
C PHE A 37 -10.44 -8.08 -8.86
N ASP A 38 -10.84 -9.30 -9.24
CA ASP A 38 -11.49 -10.26 -8.36
C ASP A 38 -10.45 -11.13 -7.63
N PHE A 39 -10.12 -10.74 -6.40
CA PHE A 39 -9.20 -11.49 -5.54
C PHE A 39 -9.68 -12.92 -5.26
N SER A 40 -10.99 -13.14 -5.08
CA SER A 40 -11.53 -14.46 -4.75
C SER A 40 -11.34 -15.43 -5.91
N ARG A 41 -11.62 -14.97 -7.14
CA ARG A 41 -11.38 -15.74 -8.36
C ARG A 41 -9.89 -15.98 -8.60
N TRP A 42 -9.07 -14.95 -8.44
CA TRP A 42 -7.62 -15.07 -8.60
C TRP A 42 -7.01 -16.10 -7.65
N ARG A 43 -7.42 -16.09 -6.38
CA ARG A 43 -6.96 -17.07 -5.39
C ARG A 43 -7.35 -18.51 -5.75
N ALA A 44 -8.55 -18.71 -6.31
CA ALA A 44 -8.99 -20.04 -6.74
C ALA A 44 -8.22 -20.56 -7.96
N LEU A 45 -7.84 -19.66 -8.88
CA LEU A 45 -7.22 -19.99 -10.16
C LEU A 45 -6.01 -19.06 -10.47
N PRO A 46 -4.95 -19.06 -9.65
CA PRO A 46 -3.89 -18.05 -9.72
C PRO A 46 -3.13 -18.07 -11.05
N ASN A 47 -2.90 -19.27 -11.58
CA ASN A 47 -2.16 -19.47 -12.81
C ASN A 47 -2.94 -19.09 -14.08
N GLN A 48 -4.24 -18.75 -13.97
CA GLN A 48 -5.05 -18.24 -15.09
C GLN A 48 -5.02 -16.71 -15.18
N THR A 49 -4.53 -16.02 -14.15
CA THR A 49 -4.50 -14.55 -14.10
C THR A 49 -3.08 -14.10 -13.77
N VAL A 50 -2.20 -14.19 -14.77
CA VAL A 50 -0.82 -13.71 -14.72
C VAL A 50 -0.69 -12.39 -15.48
N ASP A 51 0.35 -11.63 -15.17
CA ASP A 51 0.69 -10.36 -15.83
C ASP A 51 -0.40 -9.28 -15.72
N LYS A 52 -1.24 -9.37 -14.66
CA LYS A 52 -2.23 -8.34 -14.35
C LYS A 52 -1.70 -7.39 -13.29
N LYS A 53 -1.74 -6.10 -13.58
CA LYS A 53 -1.38 -5.07 -12.61
C LYS A 53 -2.55 -4.85 -11.65
N VAL A 54 -2.28 -4.97 -10.36
CA VAL A 54 -3.29 -4.98 -9.31
C VAL A 54 -2.88 -4.09 -8.15
N GLN A 55 -3.88 -3.60 -7.42
CA GLN A 55 -3.70 -2.99 -6.12
C GLN A 55 -4.37 -3.87 -5.07
N LEU A 56 -3.62 -4.29 -4.06
CA LEU A 56 -4.12 -5.17 -3.00
C LEU A 56 -3.78 -4.61 -1.63
N GLY A 57 -4.66 -4.90 -0.67
CA GLY A 57 -4.45 -4.61 0.74
C GLY A 57 -4.29 -5.91 1.53
N GLY A 58 -3.51 -5.87 2.61
CA GLY A 58 -3.35 -7.01 3.49
C GLY A 58 -2.72 -6.70 4.83
N ARG A 59 -2.61 -7.74 5.66
CA ARG A 59 -1.90 -7.78 6.92
C ARG A 59 -0.77 -8.81 6.84
N ILE A 60 0.44 -8.44 7.27
CA ILE A 60 1.59 -9.35 7.29
C ILE A 60 1.30 -10.50 8.26
N LEU A 61 1.40 -11.72 7.75
CA LEU A 61 1.44 -12.95 8.56
C LEU A 61 2.89 -13.37 8.79
N GLN A 62 3.70 -13.30 7.73
CA GLN A 62 5.10 -13.66 7.74
C GLN A 62 5.88 -12.79 6.75
N ALA A 63 7.13 -12.48 7.08
CA ALA A 63 8.07 -11.84 6.18
C ALA A 63 9.40 -12.58 6.25
N ASP A 64 9.99 -12.86 5.10
CA ASP A 64 11.33 -13.42 4.97
C ASP A 64 12.16 -12.58 3.97
N ARG A 65 13.47 -12.57 4.14
CA ARG A 65 14.39 -11.88 3.25
C ARG A 65 15.49 -12.83 2.80
N ARG A 66 15.61 -12.99 1.49
CA ARG A 66 16.61 -13.84 0.86
C ARG A 66 17.14 -13.20 -0.41
N ASP A 67 18.46 -13.17 -0.57
CA ASP A 67 19.14 -12.75 -1.80
C ASP A 67 18.66 -11.38 -2.35
N GLY A 68 18.42 -10.41 -1.46
CA GLY A 68 17.95 -9.07 -1.84
C GLY A 68 16.46 -8.96 -2.19
N THR A 69 15.71 -10.06 -2.05
CA THR A 69 14.26 -10.13 -2.26
C THR A 69 13.56 -10.29 -0.91
N VAL A 70 12.53 -9.49 -0.68
CA VAL A 70 11.60 -9.66 0.44
C VAL A 70 10.41 -10.49 -0.02
N THR A 71 10.09 -11.56 0.71
CA THR A 71 8.89 -12.37 0.48
C THR A 71 7.96 -12.18 1.67
N LEU A 72 6.74 -11.71 1.41
CA LEU A 72 5.69 -11.55 2.41
C LEU A 72 4.60 -12.58 2.17
N VAL A 73 4.04 -13.14 3.25
CA VAL A 73 2.74 -13.82 3.22
C VAL A 73 1.74 -12.90 3.90
N LEU A 74 0.71 -12.50 3.15
CA LEU A 74 -0.29 -11.55 3.59
C LEU A 74 -1.66 -12.21 3.69
N MET A 75 -2.41 -11.89 4.75
CA MET A 75 -3.86 -12.07 4.76
C MET A 75 -4.50 -10.88 4.04
N GLN A 76 -5.30 -11.12 3.02
CA GLN A 76 -5.93 -10.03 2.26
C GLN A 76 -6.84 -9.20 3.16
N LEU A 77 -6.88 -7.90 2.94
CA LEU A 77 -7.79 -6.99 3.63
C LEU A 77 -8.41 -6.07 2.57
N PRO A 78 -9.73 -5.83 2.61
CA PRO A 78 -10.35 -4.87 1.71
C PRO A 78 -9.72 -3.49 1.90
N ILE A 79 -9.48 -2.82 0.78
CA ILE A 79 -9.09 -1.42 0.75
C ILE A 79 -10.38 -0.62 0.95
N VAL A 80 -10.42 0.24 1.95
CA VAL A 80 -11.57 1.10 2.24
C VAL A 80 -11.17 2.54 1.96
N GLU A 81 -12.13 3.34 1.47
CA GLU A 81 -11.99 4.79 1.37
C GLU A 81 -12.70 5.43 2.57
N HIS A 82 -12.12 6.50 3.10
CA HIS A 82 -12.45 7.27 4.32
C HIS A 82 -13.58 6.87 5.28
N PRO A 83 -13.33 6.93 6.62
CA PRO A 83 -12.04 7.13 7.29
C PRO A 83 -11.29 5.80 7.49
N ALA A 84 -10.41 5.47 6.54
CA ALA A 84 -9.13 4.78 6.67
C ALA A 84 -8.46 4.81 5.27
N PHE A 85 -7.17 5.16 5.18
CA PHE A 85 -6.43 5.27 3.91
C PHE A 85 -5.77 3.95 3.48
N GLY A 86 -6.24 2.82 4.04
CA GLY A 86 -5.52 1.56 3.96
C GLY A 86 -6.38 0.33 4.20
N PRO A 87 -5.77 -0.86 4.19
CA PRO A 87 -6.48 -2.11 4.35
C PRO A 87 -7.08 -2.27 5.75
N LYS A 88 -8.36 -2.63 5.83
CA LYS A 88 -9.11 -2.73 7.09
C LYS A 88 -9.63 -4.15 7.35
N ASP A 89 -9.53 -4.61 8.59
CA ASP A 89 -10.18 -5.86 8.99
C ASP A 89 -11.70 -5.65 9.12
N THR A 90 -12.48 -6.41 8.35
CA THR A 90 -13.94 -6.37 8.35
C THR A 90 -14.55 -7.60 9.02
N GLY A 91 -13.73 -8.47 9.63
CA GLY A 91 -14.15 -9.77 10.16
C GLY A 91 -14.49 -10.81 9.07
N LYS A 92 -14.51 -10.41 7.80
CA LYS A 92 -14.65 -11.33 6.67
C LYS A 92 -13.35 -12.09 6.51
N ARG A 93 -13.41 -13.43 6.59
CA ARG A 93 -12.28 -14.29 6.26
C ARG A 93 -11.93 -14.11 4.79
N SER A 94 -10.83 -13.44 4.58
CA SER A 94 -10.16 -13.26 3.31
C SER A 94 -9.07 -14.32 3.13
N GLY A 95 -8.65 -14.54 1.89
CA GLY A 95 -7.60 -15.50 1.59
C GLY A 95 -6.19 -14.95 1.82
N GLU A 96 -5.23 -15.86 1.86
CA GLU A 96 -3.80 -15.55 1.93
C GLU A 96 -3.19 -15.46 0.52
N PHE A 97 -2.15 -14.63 0.38
CA PHE A 97 -1.37 -14.51 -0.85
C PHE A 97 0.07 -14.13 -0.54
N ALA A 98 0.97 -14.47 -1.45
CA ALA A 98 2.39 -14.13 -1.36
C ALA A 98 2.70 -12.86 -2.14
N VAL A 99 3.70 -12.12 -1.67
CA VAL A 99 4.24 -10.94 -2.32
C VAL A 99 5.75 -11.08 -2.40
N THR A 100 6.32 -10.89 -3.59
CA THR A 100 7.76 -10.76 -3.78
C THR A 100 8.10 -9.31 -4.07
N PHE A 101 9.13 -8.78 -3.42
CA PHE A 101 9.58 -7.40 -3.60
C PHE A 101 11.10 -7.35 -3.73
N ASN A 102 11.56 -6.85 -4.87
CA ASN A 102 12.99 -6.67 -5.15
C ASN A 102 13.44 -5.31 -4.62
N GLY A 103 13.91 -5.29 -3.38
CA GLY A 103 14.31 -4.06 -2.71
C GLY A 103 14.61 -4.26 -1.24
N THR A 104 14.79 -3.14 -0.54
CA THR A 104 15.04 -3.13 0.90
C THR A 104 13.85 -2.52 1.62
N ILE A 105 13.45 -3.19 2.70
CA ILE A 105 12.45 -2.71 3.66
C ILE A 105 13.10 -2.85 5.04
N GLU A 106 13.00 -1.82 5.87
CA GLU A 106 13.53 -1.84 7.24
C GLU A 106 12.75 -2.84 8.10
N ARG A 107 13.45 -3.45 9.07
CA ARG A 107 12.89 -4.49 9.94
C ARG A 107 11.61 -4.12 10.70
N PRO A 108 11.41 -2.87 11.17
CA PRO A 108 10.17 -2.49 11.85
C PRO A 108 8.92 -2.65 10.97
N PHE A 109 9.04 -2.45 9.65
CA PHE A 109 7.92 -2.59 8.72
C PHE A 109 7.59 -4.04 8.38
N LEU A 110 8.52 -4.98 8.58
CA LEU A 110 8.33 -6.40 8.27
C LEU A 110 7.67 -7.21 9.39
N GLN A 111 7.20 -6.57 10.45
CA GLN A 111 6.60 -7.28 11.58
C GLN A 111 5.22 -7.87 11.23
N PRO A 112 4.92 -9.10 11.70
CA PRO A 112 3.57 -9.63 11.64
C PRO A 112 2.56 -8.67 12.25
N GLY A 113 1.38 -8.56 11.63
CA GLY A 113 0.32 -7.65 12.05
C GLY A 113 0.32 -6.28 11.34
N ASN A 114 1.45 -5.84 10.79
CA ASN A 114 1.52 -4.59 10.04
C ASN A 114 0.60 -4.61 8.82
N ARG A 115 -0.01 -3.46 8.52
CA ARG A 115 -0.91 -3.30 7.36
C ARG A 115 -0.08 -2.93 6.13
N VAL A 116 -0.45 -3.49 4.99
CA VAL A 116 0.26 -3.30 3.72
C VAL A 116 -0.73 -2.98 2.62
N LEU A 117 -0.52 -1.87 1.94
CA LEU A 117 -1.11 -1.60 0.63
C LEU A 117 -0.02 -1.81 -0.42
N LEU A 118 -0.35 -2.41 -1.56
CA LEU A 118 0.63 -2.66 -2.60
C LEU A 118 0.06 -2.43 -3.98
N VAL A 119 0.97 -2.11 -4.91
CA VAL A 119 0.72 -2.17 -6.35
C VAL A 119 1.78 -3.08 -6.96
N GLY A 120 1.35 -4.03 -7.77
CA GLY A 120 2.25 -5.00 -8.38
C GLY A 120 1.60 -5.76 -9.53
N THR A 121 2.31 -6.76 -10.03
CA THR A 121 1.87 -7.60 -11.14
C THR A 121 1.66 -9.02 -10.64
N THR A 122 0.51 -9.63 -10.96
CA THR A 122 0.23 -11.02 -10.62
C THR A 122 1.20 -11.96 -11.35
N GLN A 123 1.64 -12.98 -10.64
CA GLN A 123 2.54 -14.02 -11.15
C GLN A 123 1.87 -15.39 -11.00
N ARG A 124 2.56 -16.42 -11.51
CA ARG A 124 2.19 -17.80 -11.19
C ARG A 124 2.28 -18.02 -9.68
N ALA A 125 1.49 -18.98 -9.19
CA ALA A 125 1.55 -19.36 -7.79
C ALA A 125 2.97 -19.81 -7.41
N GLN A 126 3.43 -19.38 -6.24
CA GLN A 126 4.75 -19.70 -5.71
C GLN A 126 4.62 -20.55 -4.45
N ILE A 127 5.53 -21.51 -4.29
CA ILE A 127 5.67 -22.25 -3.03
C ILE A 127 6.49 -21.40 -2.05
N VAL A 128 5.91 -21.11 -0.90
CA VAL A 128 6.54 -20.39 0.21
C VAL A 128 6.47 -21.27 1.45
N SER A 129 7.54 -21.33 2.23
CA SER A 129 7.54 -22.03 3.52
C SER A 129 6.87 -21.15 4.57
N VAL A 130 5.84 -21.67 5.22
CA VAL A 130 5.17 -21.03 6.36
C VAL A 130 5.20 -22.01 7.52
N ASP A 131 5.78 -21.60 8.65
CA ASP A 131 6.01 -22.47 9.81
C ASP A 131 6.65 -23.82 9.40
N ASP A 132 7.74 -23.75 8.61
CA ASP A 132 8.47 -24.90 8.04
C ASP A 132 7.65 -25.84 7.13
N THR A 133 6.43 -25.43 6.77
CA THR A 133 5.55 -26.19 5.89
C THR A 133 5.47 -25.53 4.51
N PRO A 134 5.88 -26.21 3.43
CA PRO A 134 5.76 -25.65 2.08
C PRO A 134 4.29 -25.55 1.67
N ARG A 135 3.84 -24.33 1.34
CA ARG A 135 2.47 -24.03 0.90
C ARG A 135 2.50 -23.24 -0.40
N SER A 136 1.55 -23.52 -1.29
CA SER A 136 1.39 -22.80 -2.56
C SER A 136 0.48 -21.60 -2.38
N PHE A 137 0.92 -20.42 -2.81
CA PHE A 137 0.17 -19.18 -2.70
C PHE A 137 -0.01 -18.50 -4.06
N PRO A 138 -1.16 -17.84 -4.30
CA PRO A 138 -1.25 -16.83 -5.36
C PRO A 138 -0.21 -15.73 -5.07
N THR A 139 0.51 -15.26 -6.10
CA THR A 139 1.69 -14.39 -5.91
C THR A 139 1.61 -13.10 -6.69
N VAL A 140 2.01 -11.99 -6.06
CA VAL A 140 2.23 -10.70 -6.73
C VAL A 140 3.69 -10.31 -6.63
N ALA A 141 4.31 -9.93 -7.75
CA ALA A 141 5.55 -9.16 -7.72
C ALA A 141 5.22 -7.68 -7.49
N ALA A 142 5.52 -7.18 -6.30
CA ALA A 142 5.25 -5.80 -5.93
C ALA A 142 6.19 -4.85 -6.65
N LYS A 143 5.61 -3.81 -7.26
CA LYS A 143 6.33 -2.63 -7.74
C LYS A 143 6.52 -1.63 -6.60
N CYS A 144 5.45 -1.37 -5.86
CA CYS A 144 5.46 -0.51 -4.68
C CYS A 144 4.65 -1.12 -3.55
N LEU A 145 5.13 -0.90 -2.33
CA LEU A 145 4.51 -1.25 -1.07
C LEU A 145 4.38 0.02 -0.23
N HIS A 146 3.29 0.15 0.48
CA HIS A 146 3.16 1.12 1.56
C HIS A 146 2.75 0.35 2.81
N ILE A 147 3.49 0.57 3.89
CA ILE A 147 3.38 -0.25 5.09
C ILE A 147 3.14 0.67 6.28
N TRP A 148 2.09 0.36 7.04
CA TRP A 148 1.84 0.95 8.35
C TRP A 148 2.33 -0.01 9.43
N ASN A 149 3.21 0.48 10.30
CA ASN A 149 3.76 -0.25 11.44
C ASN A 149 2.73 -0.34 12.58
N THR A 150 1.59 -1.00 12.32
CA THR A 150 0.46 -1.04 13.27
C THR A 150 0.63 -2.07 14.38
N GLY A 151 1.59 -3.00 14.25
CA GLY A 151 1.76 -4.10 15.21
C GLY A 151 0.49 -4.92 15.43
N GLY A 152 -0.41 -4.99 14.43
CA GLY A 152 -1.69 -5.70 14.50
C GLY A 152 -2.92 -4.84 14.76
N ARG A 153 -2.77 -3.64 15.34
CA ARG A 153 -3.86 -2.68 15.61
C ARG A 153 -4.48 -2.14 14.32
N GLU A 154 -5.69 -1.57 14.41
CA GLU A 154 -6.28 -0.85 13.27
C GLU A 154 -5.59 0.51 13.10
N ILE A 155 -5.47 0.98 11.85
CA ILE A 155 -4.86 2.28 11.56
C ILE A 155 -5.63 3.42 12.27
N SER A 156 -6.95 3.29 12.38
CA SER A 156 -7.80 4.25 13.12
C SER A 156 -7.54 4.32 14.62
N ASP A 157 -6.86 3.34 15.20
CA ASP A 157 -6.56 3.30 16.64
C ASP A 157 -5.36 4.18 17.00
N PHE A 158 -4.67 4.74 16.00
CA PHE A 158 -3.55 5.64 16.19
C PHE A 158 -4.04 7.11 16.12
N PRO A 159 -3.86 7.90 17.18
CA PRO A 159 -4.36 9.27 17.21
C PRO A 159 -3.61 10.16 16.20
N SER A 160 -4.36 10.84 15.35
CA SER A 160 -3.82 11.88 14.46
C SER A 160 -3.84 13.24 15.16
N TYR A 161 -2.66 13.83 15.38
CA TYR A 161 -2.38 15.22 15.79
C TYR A 161 -2.27 15.59 17.30
N GLY A 162 -1.10 16.15 17.66
CA GLY A 162 -1.05 17.51 18.24
C GLY A 162 -0.45 17.70 19.64
N ALA A 163 -0.52 16.73 20.55
CA ALA A 163 -0.20 17.02 21.97
C ALA A 163 0.46 15.85 22.73
N GLY A 164 1.39 15.15 22.06
CA GLY A 164 2.13 14.04 22.65
C GLY A 164 1.42 12.69 22.43
N TYR A 165 1.56 12.15 21.23
CA TYR A 165 1.15 10.78 20.91
C TYR A 165 2.10 10.19 19.86
N GLU A 166 2.26 8.87 19.93
CA GLU A 166 2.98 8.03 18.97
C GLU A 166 2.31 8.14 17.60
N THR A 167 2.97 8.83 16.66
CA THR A 167 2.56 8.86 15.26
C THR A 167 2.71 7.45 14.70
N LEU A 168 1.66 6.93 14.05
CA LEU A 168 1.77 5.66 13.33
C LEU A 168 2.88 5.77 12.30
N GLU A 169 3.97 5.05 12.51
CA GLU A 169 5.08 4.98 11.59
C GLU A 169 4.61 4.28 10.30
N GLU A 170 4.79 4.95 9.17
CA GLU A 170 4.40 4.47 7.84
C GLU A 170 5.46 4.86 6.82
N ASP A 171 5.68 4.02 5.81
CA ASP A 171 6.60 4.36 4.71
C ASP A 171 6.23 3.64 3.40
N THR A 172 6.71 4.19 2.28
CA THR A 172 6.51 3.69 0.92
C THR A 172 7.81 3.19 0.31
N PHE A 173 7.83 1.91 -0.04
CA PHE A 173 8.94 1.23 -0.68
C PHE A 173 8.61 0.91 -2.13
N CYS A 174 9.32 1.50 -3.08
CA CYS A 174 9.21 1.18 -4.49
C CYS A 174 10.49 0.52 -4.99
N ALA A 175 10.34 -0.56 -5.77
CA ALA A 175 11.45 -1.17 -6.47
C ALA A 175 12.00 -0.16 -7.50
N ALA A 176 13.32 -0.12 -7.65
CA ALA A 176 13.93 0.69 -8.70
C ALA A 176 13.35 0.29 -10.07
N HIS A 177 13.11 1.28 -10.94
CA HIS A 177 12.67 1.02 -12.31
C HIS A 177 13.65 0.05 -12.98
N GLN A 178 13.14 -1.13 -13.37
CA GLN A 178 13.82 -2.03 -14.31
C GLN A 178 13.37 -1.71 -15.73
#